data_AF-A0A820D6G0-F1
#
_entry.id   AF-A0A820D6G0-F1
#
_cell.length_a   1.000
_cell.length_b   1.000
_cell.length_c   1.000
_cell.angle_alpha   90.00
_cell.angle_beta   90.00
_cell.angle_gamma   90.00
#
_symmetry.space_group_name_H-M   'P 1'
#
loop_
_entity.id
_entity.type
_entity.pdbx_description
1 polymer ?
#
loop_
_entity_poly.entity_id
_entity_poly.type
_entity_poly.pdbx_seq_one_letter_code
_entity_poly.pdbx_strand_id
1 'polypeptide(L)'
;MVEIYLITNILSKYLQNSDISLTNALIQVKITVETLKTLRTEFKFEELWNKTMEMCETNDIDGPKEIRKRMIPAKLGAGCLIPDHFTIKDHYR
;
A
#
# COMPACT_ATOMS: atom_id res chain seq x y z
N MET A 1 -8.67 -7.93 2.99
CA MET A 1 -7.37 -8.62 2.82
C MET A 1 -7.29 -9.54 1.59
N VAL A 2 -8.39 -10.04 1.02
CA VAL A 2 -8.36 -11.03 -0.09
C VAL A 2 -8.09 -10.41 -1.48
N GLU A 3 -8.45 -9.14 -1.72
CA GLU A 3 -8.44 -8.54 -3.08
C GLU A 3 -7.03 -8.44 -3.70
N ILE A 4 -6.03 -7.90 -3.00
CA ILE A 4 -4.68 -7.70 -3.57
C ILE A 4 -4.00 -9.03 -3.89
N TYR A 5 -4.09 -10.00 -2.97
CA TYR A 5 -3.55 -11.33 -3.17
C TYR A 5 -4.23 -12.06 -4.33
N LEU A 6 -5.56 -11.93 -4.45
CA LEU A 6 -6.31 -12.50 -5.57
C LEU A 6 -5.87 -11.90 -6.91
N ILE A 7 -5.80 -10.57 -7.01
CA ILE A 7 -5.40 -9.85 -8.23
C ILE A 7 -3.99 -10.25 -8.67
N THR A 8 -3.04 -10.28 -7.73
CA THR A 8 -1.65 -10.65 -8.02
C THR A 8 -1.49 -12.12 -8.39
N ASN A 9 -2.26 -13.01 -7.77
CA ASN A 9 -2.27 -14.44 -8.10
C ASN A 9 -2.86 -14.68 -9.50
N ILE A 10 -3.95 -13.99 -9.86
CA ILE A 10 -4.53 -14.05 -11.21
C ILE A 10 -3.49 -13.62 -12.25
N LEU A 11 -2.83 -12.48 -12.03
CA LEU A 11 -1.79 -12.01 -12.95
C LEU A 11 -0.64 -13.02 -13.06
N SER A 12 -0.18 -13.56 -11.93
CA SER A 12 0.90 -14.56 -11.89
C SER A 12 0.56 -15.80 -12.73
N LYS A 13 -0.63 -16.37 -12.54
CA LYS A 13 -1.10 -17.52 -13.34
C LYS A 13 -1.20 -17.20 -14.83
N TYR A 14 -1.68 -15.99 -15.15
CA TYR A 14 -1.88 -15.56 -16.52
C TYR A 14 -0.55 -15.37 -17.27
N LEU A 15 0.47 -14.81 -16.60
CA LEU A 15 1.81 -14.60 -17.16
C LEU A 15 2.65 -15.87 -17.25
N GLN A 16 2.35 -16.89 -16.44
CA GLN A 16 3.02 -18.19 -16.49
C GLN A 16 2.46 -19.11 -17.59
N ASN A 17 1.36 -18.74 -18.25
CA ASN A 17 0.79 -19.52 -19.33
C ASN A 17 1.66 -19.40 -20.59
N SER A 18 2.22 -20.52 -21.08
CA SER A 18 3.10 -20.55 -22.27
C SER A 18 2.37 -20.23 -23.58
N ASP A 19 1.06 -20.42 -23.61
CA ASP A 19 0.26 -20.34 -24.84
C ASP A 19 -0.37 -18.95 -25.03
N ILE A 20 -0.04 -18.00 -24.14
CA ILE A 20 -0.60 -16.67 -24.20
C ILE A 20 0.13 -15.78 -25.20
N SER A 21 -0.63 -15.01 -25.97
CA SER A 21 -0.04 -13.96 -26.81
C SER A 21 0.48 -12.80 -25.95
N LEU A 22 1.60 -12.22 -26.39
CA LEU A 22 2.20 -11.06 -25.72
C LEU A 22 1.23 -9.89 -25.57
N THR A 23 0.39 -9.64 -26.58
CA THR A 23 -0.64 -8.60 -26.55
C THR A 23 -1.65 -8.82 -25.43
N ASN A 24 -2.12 -10.07 -25.25
CA ASN A 24 -3.06 -10.40 -24.17
C ASN A 24 -2.39 -10.28 -22.79
N ALA A 25 -1.14 -10.73 -22.67
CA ALA A 25 -0.36 -10.56 -21.43
C ALA A 25 -0.22 -9.07 -21.04
N LEU A 26 0.10 -8.21 -22.01
CA LEU A 26 0.23 -6.77 -21.78
C LEU A 26 -1.10 -6.11 -21.38
N ILE A 27 -2.22 -6.54 -21.96
CA ILE A 27 -3.56 -6.07 -21.58
C ILE A 27 -3.83 -6.43 -20.11
N GLN A 28 -3.56 -7.67 -19.71
CA GLN A 28 -3.80 -8.11 -18.33
C GLN A 28 -2.92 -7.39 -17.31
N VAL A 29 -1.67 -7.11 -17.67
CA VAL A 29 -0.77 -6.28 -16.86
C VAL A 29 -1.36 -4.88 -16.67
N LYS A 30 -1.82 -4.23 -17.75
CA LYS A 30 -2.44 -2.89 -17.68
C LYS A 30 -3.69 -2.89 -16.79
N ILE A 31 -4.58 -3.87 -16.97
CA ILE A 31 -5.79 -4.01 -16.14
C ILE A 31 -5.40 -4.16 -14.66
N THR A 32 -4.41 -5.00 -14.37
CA THR A 32 -3.92 -5.20 -13.00
C THR A 32 -3.36 -3.92 -12.40
N VAL A 33 -2.57 -3.17 -13.15
CA VAL A 33 -2.03 -1.88 -12.72
C VAL A 33 -3.14 -0.87 -12.43
N GLU A 34 -4.11 -0.71 -13.32
CA GLU A 34 -5.23 0.21 -13.10
C GLU A 34 -6.09 -0.19 -11.90
N THR A 35 -6.32 -1.49 -11.71
CA THR A 35 -7.04 -2.01 -10.53
C THR A 35 -6.28 -1.73 -9.23
N LEU A 36 -4.95 -1.89 -9.23
CA LEU A 36 -4.15 -1.57 -8.05
C LEU A 36 -4.10 -0.06 -7.75
N LYS A 37 -4.16 0.79 -8.79
CA LYS A 37 -4.26 2.24 -8.62
C LYS A 37 -5.59 2.66 -7.99
N THR A 38 -6.71 2.07 -8.40
CA THR A 38 -8.02 2.38 -7.79
C THR A 38 -8.12 1.93 -6.33
N LEU A 39 -7.37 0.90 -5.95
CA LEU A 39 -7.23 0.47 -4.57
C LEU A 39 -6.32 1.40 -3.75
N ARG A 40 -5.50 2.25 -4.37
CA ARG A 40 -4.65 3.24 -3.70
C ARG A 40 -5.42 4.53 -3.39
N THR A 41 -6.53 4.40 -2.67
CA THR A 41 -7.31 5.53 -2.15
C THR A 41 -7.16 5.62 -0.63
N GLU A 42 -7.31 6.83 -0.07
CA GLU A 42 -7.26 7.06 1.37
C GLU A 42 -8.26 6.18 2.11
N PHE A 43 -9.48 6.09 1.57
CA PHE A 43 -10.54 5.24 2.12
C PHE A 43 -10.16 3.75 2.17
N LYS A 44 -9.68 3.19 1.05
CA LYS A 44 -9.26 1.77 1.00
C LYS A 44 -8.04 1.50 1.89
N PHE A 45 -7.16 2.49 2.05
CA PHE A 45 -6.03 2.39 2.96
C PHE A 45 -6.47 2.37 4.42
N GLU A 46 -7.34 3.29 4.84
CA GLU A 46 -7.91 3.31 6.20
C GLU A 46 -8.68 2.01 6.50
N GLU A 47 -9.48 1.52 5.55
CA GLU A 47 -10.18 0.23 5.67
C GLU A 47 -9.19 -0.93 5.91
N LEU A 48 -8.11 -0.98 5.13
CA LEU A 48 -7.09 -2.01 5.28
C LEU A 48 -6.31 -1.88 6.59
N TRP A 49 -5.96 -0.66 6.99
CA TRP A 49 -5.24 -0.36 8.22
C TRP A 49 -6.05 -0.79 9.44
N ASN A 50 -7.31 -0.35 9.52
CA ASN A 50 -8.21 -0.68 10.62
C ASN A 50 -8.40 -2.19 10.75
N LYS A 51 -8.61 -2.88 9.63
CA LYS A 51 -8.74 -4.34 9.61
C LYS A 51 -7.45 -5.06 10.02
N THR A 52 -6.30 -4.49 9.70
CA THR A 52 -5.00 -5.05 10.11
C THR A 52 -4.80 -4.87 11.61
N MET A 53 -5.13 -3.71 12.16
CA MET A 53 -5.09 -3.45 13.60
C MET A 53 -6.04 -4.38 14.38
N GLU A 54 -7.28 -4.57 13.90
CA GLU A 54 -8.24 -5.51 14.49
C GLU A 54 -7.69 -6.95 14.52
N MET A 55 -7.02 -7.37 13.44
CA MET A 55 -6.38 -8.69 13.39
C MET A 55 -5.16 -8.78 14.30
N CYS A 56 -4.37 -7.72 14.44
CA CYS A 56 -3.26 -7.66 15.39
C CYS A 56 -3.76 -7.80 16.84
N GLU A 57 -4.81 -7.05 17.21
CA GLU A 57 -5.45 -7.16 18.53
C GLU A 57 -6.00 -8.57 18.78
N THR A 58 -6.69 -9.15 17.80
CA THR A 58 -7.28 -10.50 17.92
C THR A 58 -6.23 -11.59 18.10
N ASN A 59 -5.04 -11.42 17.52
CA ASN A 59 -3.97 -12.42 17.56
C ASN A 59 -2.86 -12.10 18.57
N ASP A 60 -3.01 -11.04 19.38
CA ASP A 60 -1.99 -10.55 20.32
C ASP A 60 -0.62 -10.31 19.65
N ILE A 61 -0.66 -9.69 18.47
CA ILE A 61 0.51 -9.35 17.66
C ILE A 61 0.67 -7.82 17.67
N ASP A 62 1.90 -7.34 17.82
CA ASP A 62 2.21 -5.93 17.66
C ASP A 62 1.76 -5.42 16.28
N GLY A 63 0.96 -4.36 16.29
CA GLY A 63 0.52 -3.67 15.08
C GLY A 63 1.68 -3.13 14.23
N PRO A 64 1.45 -2.88 12.94
CA PRO A 64 2.44 -2.24 12.08
C PRO A 64 2.91 -0.92 12.68
N LYS A 65 4.23 -0.76 12.85
CA LYS A 65 4.85 0.48 13.33
C LYS A 65 4.93 1.49 12.18
N GLU A 66 4.51 2.72 12.44
CA GLU A 66 4.67 3.80 11.47
C GLU A 66 6.15 3.97 11.08
N ILE A 67 6.39 4.18 9.78
CA ILE A 67 7.73 4.47 9.27
C ILE A 67 8.21 5.76 9.93
N ARG A 68 9.40 5.73 10.56
CA ARG A 68 10.03 6.94 11.09
C ARG A 68 10.10 8.01 10.01
N LYS A 69 9.38 9.12 10.19
CA LYS A 69 9.57 10.32 9.37
C LYS A 69 11.03 10.72 9.46
N ARG A 70 11.67 10.97 8.31
CA ARG A 70 13.07 11.44 8.26
C ARG A 70 13.13 12.80 8.95
N MET A 71 13.68 12.83 10.16
CA MET A 71 13.90 14.08 10.88
C MET A 71 15.25 14.66 10.41
N ILE A 72 15.23 15.87 9.86
CA ILE A 72 16.48 16.56 9.53
C ILE A 72 17.22 16.80 10.85
N PRO A 73 18.50 16.40 10.98
CA PRO A 73 19.24 16.58 12.23
C PRO A 73 19.31 18.05 12.62
N ALA A 74 19.01 18.36 13.88
CA ALA A 74 19.01 19.72 14.43
C ALA A 74 20.35 20.47 14.24
N LYS A 75 21.45 19.75 14.02
CA LYS A 75 22.77 20.31 13.70
C LYS A 75 22.84 21.08 12.37
N LEU A 76 21.83 20.96 11.50
CA LEU A 76 21.77 21.67 10.21
C LEU A 76 20.83 22.89 10.20
N GLY A 77 20.49 23.43 11.38
CA GLY A 77 19.96 24.81 11.48
C GLY A 77 18.50 25.02 11.06
N ALA A 78 17.69 23.96 10.98
CA ALA A 78 16.25 24.08 10.74
C ALA A 78 15.49 23.23 11.76
N GLY A 79 15.15 23.83 12.91
CA GLY A 79 14.07 23.30 13.74
C GLY A 79 12.76 23.50 13.00
N CYS A 80 12.25 22.46 12.34
CA CYS A 80 10.92 22.53 11.74
C CYS A 80 9.87 22.46 12.87
N LEU A 81 9.03 23.49 12.92
CA LEU A 81 7.76 23.48 13.65
C LEU A 81 7.00 22.20 13.27
N ILE A 82 6.73 21.36 14.26
CA ILE A 82 5.86 20.20 14.13
C ILE A 82 4.44 20.76 14.03
N PRO A 83 3.70 20.55 12.93
CA PRO A 83 2.28 20.89 12.91
C PRO A 83 1.55 19.97 13.90
N ASP A 84 0.80 20.52 14.84
CA ASP A 84 0.04 19.75 15.84
C ASP A 84 -1.04 18.83 15.23
N HIS A 85 -1.29 18.93 13.92
CA HIS A 85 -2.23 18.08 13.19
C HIS A 85 -1.56 17.53 11.94
N PHE A 86 -1.24 16.24 11.96
CA PHE A 86 -0.88 15.49 10.77
C PHE A 86 -2.13 14.84 10.20
N THR A 87 -2.33 15.03 8.90
CA THR A 87 -3.28 14.20 8.15
C THR A 87 -2.53 13.05 7.50
N ILE A 88 -3.19 11.93 7.25
CA ILE A 88 -2.60 10.72 6.62
C ILE A 88 -1.86 11.07 5.30
N LYS A 89 -2.28 12.14 4.61
CA LYS A 89 -1.63 12.75 3.44
C LYS A 89 -0.15 13.09 3.64
N ASP A 90 0.25 13.45 4.85
CA ASP A 90 1.62 13.86 5.21
C ASP A 90 2.59 12.67 5.34
N HIS A 91 2.09 11.44 5.13
CA HIS A 91 2.89 10.22 5.22
C HIS A 91 3.31 9.67 3.84
N TYR A 92 2.75 10.19 2.74
CA TYR A 92 2.90 9.59 1.39
C TYR A 92 3.36 10.54 0.28
N ARG A 93 3.64 11.81 0.58
CA ARG A 93 4.29 12.74 -0.36
C ARG A 93 5.81 12.74 -0.18
#